data_AF-A0A6N3H5Y8-F1
#
_entry.id   AF-A0A6N3H5Y8-F1
#
_cell.length_a   1.000
_cell.length_b   1.000
_cell.length_c   1.000
_cell.angle_alpha   90.00
_cell.angle_beta   90.00
_cell.angle_gamma   90.00
#
_symmetry.space_group_name_H-M   'P 1'
#
loop_
_entity.id
_entity.type
_entity.pdbx_description
1 polymer ?
#
loop_
_entity_poly.entity_id
_entity_poly.type
_entity_poly.pdbx_seq_one_letter_code
_entity_poly.pdbx_strand_id
1 'polypeptide(L)'
;MYYDFLVKIPENTGKISKNKRGKTTYIEYTYGRKYIPDKKYNIPQRTTIGKMSDEDSAMMYPNLNFEKFFPEVSLPECNPSARSSCIKVGAFLVIKK
;
A
#
# COMPACT_ATOMS: atom_id res chain seq x y z
N MET A 1 -7.43 1.53 3.13
CA MET A 1 -6.56 2.22 4.11
C MET A 1 -5.20 2.41 3.46
N TYR A 2 -4.62 3.61 3.60
CA TYR A 2 -3.25 3.93 3.21
C TYR A 2 -2.42 4.08 4.47
N TYR A 3 -1.11 3.91 4.39
CA TYR A 3 -0.22 4.21 5.50
C TYR A 3 0.01 5.71 5.64
N ASP A 4 0.41 6.13 6.84
CA ASP A 4 0.62 7.55 7.18
C ASP A 4 2.07 8.02 6.92
N PHE A 5 2.93 7.15 6.39
CA PHE A 5 4.30 7.48 6.03
C PHE A 5 4.46 7.63 4.51
N LEU A 6 5.47 8.41 4.12
CA LEU A 6 5.82 8.66 2.72
C LEU A 6 6.87 7.66 2.24
N VAL A 7 6.67 7.12 1.04
CA VAL A 7 7.62 6.25 0.35
C VAL A 7 7.87 6.78 -1.05
N LYS A 8 9.11 6.62 -1.52
CA LYS A 8 9.51 6.95 -2.89
C LYS A 8 8.76 6.07 -3.89
N ILE A 9 8.24 6.69 -4.95
CA ILE A 9 7.60 5.97 -6.04
C ILE A 9 8.69 5.23 -6.84
N PRO A 10 8.63 3.90 -6.98
CA PRO A 10 9.69 3.15 -7.66
C PRO A 10 9.62 3.33 -9.18
N GLU A 11 10.44 4.21 -9.76
CA GLU A 11 10.41 4.50 -11.22
C GLU A 11 10.92 3.34 -12.09
N ASN A 12 11.62 2.38 -11.52
CA ASN A 12 12.44 1.38 -12.23
C ASN A 12 11.68 0.38 -13.12
N THR A 13 10.35 0.29 -13.09
CA THR A 13 9.66 -0.84 -13.74
C THR A 13 8.90 -0.50 -15.03
N GLY A 14 8.72 0.77 -15.40
CA GLY A 14 7.89 1.17 -16.57
C GLY A 14 6.42 0.70 -16.51
N LYS A 15 6.01 0.08 -15.40
CA LYS A 15 4.70 -0.52 -15.14
C LYS A 15 3.82 0.37 -14.25
N ILE A 16 4.32 1.54 -13.87
CA ILE A 16 3.63 2.49 -13.02
C ILE A 16 2.85 3.49 -13.86
N SER A 17 1.59 3.67 -13.54
CA SER A 17 0.69 4.65 -14.15
C SER A 17 0.18 5.63 -13.10
N LYS A 18 0.20 6.93 -13.43
CA LYS A 18 -0.37 7.98 -12.59
C LYS A 18 -1.80 8.28 -13.07
N ASN A 19 -2.78 8.06 -12.20
CA ASN A 19 -4.20 8.26 -12.49
C ASN A 19 -4.72 9.42 -11.64
N LYS A 20 -4.91 10.60 -12.25
CA LYS A 20 -5.44 11.77 -11.57
C LYS A 20 -6.96 11.67 -11.48
N ARG A 21 -7.49 11.64 -10.25
CA ARG A 21 -8.94 11.66 -9.97
C ARG A 21 -9.27 12.88 -9.12
N GLY A 22 -9.71 13.94 -9.77
CA GLY A 22 -9.98 15.23 -9.11
C GLY A 22 -8.70 15.85 -8.56
N LYS A 23 -8.63 16.02 -7.23
CA LYS A 23 -7.47 16.60 -6.55
C LYS A 23 -6.38 15.58 -6.22
N THR A 24 -6.72 14.29 -6.13
CA THR A 24 -5.77 13.25 -5.73
C THR A 24 -5.26 12.47 -6.93
N THR A 25 -3.94 12.28 -6.98
CA THR A 25 -3.30 11.42 -7.99
C THR A 25 -3.03 10.05 -7.39
N TYR A 26 -3.64 9.02 -7.96
CA TYR A 26 -3.43 7.63 -7.56
C TYR A 26 -2.32 7.00 -8.39
N ILE A 27 -1.58 6.11 -7.78
CA ILE A 27 -0.47 5.40 -8.42
C ILE A 27 -0.89 3.95 -8.58
N GLU A 28 -0.98 3.52 -9.83
CA GLU A 28 -1.38 2.18 -10.23
C GLU A 28 -0.15 1.42 -10.73
N TYR A 29 0.01 0.18 -10.28
CA TYR A 29 1.03 -0.75 -10.74
C TYR A 29 0.40 -1.82 -11.63
N THR A 30 0.95 -2.00 -12.83
CA THR A 30 0.54 -3.03 -13.78
C THR A 30 1.43 -4.26 -13.63
N TYR A 31 0.96 -5.30 -12.95
CA TYR A 31 1.77 -6.49 -12.69
C TYR A 31 1.71 -7.52 -13.82
N GLY A 32 0.66 -7.51 -14.64
CA GLY A 32 0.45 -8.50 -15.69
C GLY A 32 -0.46 -8.04 -16.81
N ARG A 33 -0.60 -8.89 -17.84
CA ARG A 33 -1.57 -8.74 -18.92
C ARG A 33 -2.26 -10.07 -19.12
N LYS A 34 -3.60 -10.08 -19.09
CA LYS A 34 -4.40 -11.27 -19.37
C LYS A 34 -4.92 -11.19 -20.80
N TYR A 35 -4.53 -12.15 -21.64
CA TYR A 35 -5.07 -12.27 -22.99
C TYR A 35 -6.48 -12.86 -22.94
N ILE A 36 -7.42 -12.25 -23.66
CA ILE A 36 -8.77 -12.78 -23.84
C ILE A 36 -8.89 -13.23 -25.31
N PRO A 37 -8.93 -14.54 -25.58
CA PRO A 37 -8.94 -15.05 -26.95
C PRO A 37 -10.21 -14.63 -27.71
N ASP A 38 -11.37 -14.62 -27.04
CA ASP A 38 -12.65 -14.28 -27.65
C ASP A 38 -12.67 -12.88 -28.26
N LYS A 39 -11.98 -11.94 -27.61
CA LYS A 39 -11.95 -10.54 -28.01
C LYS A 39 -10.64 -10.15 -28.71
N LYS A 40 -9.69 -11.06 -28.82
CA LYS A 40 -8.36 -10.87 -29.44
C LYS A 40 -7.60 -9.64 -28.90
N TYR A 41 -7.76 -9.32 -27.61
CA TYR A 41 -7.01 -8.23 -26.98
C TYR A 41 -6.54 -8.59 -25.57
N ASN A 42 -5.53 -7.84 -25.10
CA ASN A 42 -4.94 -7.98 -23.78
C ASN A 42 -5.57 -6.98 -22.80
N ILE A 43 -6.01 -7.46 -21.64
CA ILE A 43 -6.41 -6.58 -20.53
C ILE A 43 -5.22 -6.43 -19.57
N PRO A 44 -4.74 -5.19 -19.31
CA PRO A 44 -3.73 -4.97 -18.29
C PRO A 44 -4.32 -5.22 -16.91
N GLN A 45 -3.64 -6.06 -16.14
CA GLN A 45 -3.95 -6.29 -14.73
C GLN A 45 -3.19 -5.26 -13.90
N ARG A 46 -3.96 -4.32 -13.34
CA ARG A 46 -3.45 -3.18 -12.59
C ARG A 46 -4.07 -3.11 -11.21
N THR A 47 -3.30 -2.64 -10.24
CA THR A 47 -3.72 -2.43 -8.86
C THR A 47 -3.19 -1.10 -8.37
N THR A 48 -4.01 -0.37 -7.63
CA THR A 48 -3.55 0.84 -6.93
C THR A 48 -2.56 0.42 -5.84
N ILE A 49 -1.39 1.04 -5.80
CA ILE A 49 -0.33 0.81 -4.81
C ILE A 49 -0.22 1.96 -3.82
N GLY A 50 -0.73 3.15 -4.16
CA GLY A 50 -0.61 4.32 -3.31
C GLY A 50 -1.34 5.52 -3.86
N LYS A 51 -1.34 6.58 -3.05
CA LYS A 51 -1.78 7.93 -3.41
C LYS A 51 -0.58 8.85 -3.33
N MET A 52 -0.37 9.65 -4.37
CA MET A 52 0.74 10.60 -4.48
C MET A 52 0.63 11.65 -3.37
N SER A 53 1.77 12.11 -2.84
CA SER A 53 1.79 13.24 -1.92
C SER A 53 1.46 14.53 -2.66
N ASP A 54 0.74 15.44 -2.00
CA ASP A 54 0.44 16.77 -2.53
C ASP A 54 1.67 17.70 -2.49
N GLU A 55 2.60 17.44 -1.55
CA GLU A 55 3.83 18.22 -1.36
C GLU A 55 4.94 17.76 -2.31
N ASP A 56 5.14 16.44 -2.42
CA ASP A 56 6.24 15.85 -3.18
C ASP A 56 5.74 14.87 -4.24
N SER A 57 5.94 15.25 -5.50
CA SER A 57 5.49 14.45 -6.65
C SER A 57 6.24 13.12 -6.87
N ALA A 58 7.36 12.95 -6.17
CA ALA A 58 8.18 11.74 -6.15
C ALA A 58 7.82 10.78 -4.99
N MET A 59 6.99 11.24 -4.05
CA MET A 59 6.59 10.48 -2.87
C MET A 59 5.12 10.08 -2.94
N MET A 60 4.78 9.00 -2.25
CA MET A 60 3.41 8.52 -2.12
C MET A 60 3.15 7.92 -0.75
N TYR A 61 1.89 7.94 -0.35
CA TYR A 61 1.38 7.13 0.74
C TYR A 61 1.04 5.74 0.20
N PRO A 62 1.79 4.70 0.58
CA PRO A 62 1.56 3.36 0.10
C PRO A 62 0.28 2.76 0.70
N ASN A 63 -0.19 1.67 0.11
CA ASN A 63 -1.24 0.82 0.67
C ASN A 63 -0.72 -0.61 0.86
N LEU A 64 -1.58 -1.51 1.36
CA LEU A 64 -1.25 -2.93 1.57
C LEU A 64 -0.80 -3.66 0.30
N ASN A 65 -1.19 -3.21 -0.90
CA ASN A 65 -0.74 -3.84 -2.14
C ASN A 65 0.72 -3.46 -2.46
N PHE A 66 1.20 -2.30 -2.00
CA PHE A 66 2.59 -1.92 -2.19
C PHE A 66 3.53 -2.96 -1.57
N GLU A 67 3.28 -3.37 -0.32
CA GLU A 67 4.06 -4.39 0.38
C GLU A 67 4.04 -5.75 -0.35
N LYS A 68 2.90 -6.13 -0.94
CA LYS A 68 2.78 -7.39 -1.70
C LYS A 68 3.60 -7.42 -2.98
N PHE A 69 3.70 -6.29 -3.68
CA PHE A 69 4.43 -6.20 -4.96
C PHE A 69 5.88 -5.75 -4.78
N PHE A 70 6.20 -5.06 -3.69
CA PHE A 70 7.51 -4.52 -3.39
C PHE A 70 7.95 -4.90 -1.97
N PRO A 71 8.10 -6.20 -1.67
CA PRO A 71 8.54 -6.66 -0.34
C PRO A 71 10.01 -6.28 -0.04
N GLU A 72 10.80 -5.98 -1.07
CA GLU A 72 12.20 -5.55 -0.92
C GLU A 72 12.35 -4.13 -0.36
N VAL A 73 11.30 -3.31 -0.46
CA VAL A 73 11.32 -1.95 0.08
C VAL A 73 10.99 -2.05 1.56
N SER A 74 12.01 -1.94 2.41
CA SER A 74 11.84 -1.87 3.87
C SER A 74 10.98 -0.65 4.21
N LEU A 75 9.70 -0.89 4.49
CA LEU A 75 8.80 0.14 4.95
C LEU A 75 9.20 0.55 6.38
N PRO A 76 9.22 1.85 6.71
CA PRO A 76 9.42 2.26 8.09
C PRO A 76 8.30 1.65 8.94
N GLU A 77 8.67 1.11 10.11
CA GLU A 77 7.71 0.50 11.03
C GLU A 77 6.61 1.51 11.35
N CYS A 78 5.40 1.22 10.85
CA CYS A 78 4.25 2.05 11.13
C CYS A 78 3.91 1.84 12.61
N ASN A 79 4.25 2.80 13.46
CA ASN A 79 3.86 2.79 14.86
C ASN A 79 2.34 2.52 14.94
N PRO A 80 1.89 1.43 15.60
CA PRO A 80 0.47 1.14 15.77
C PRO A 80 -0.17 2.06 16.83
N SER A 81 0.14 3.35 16.81
CA SER A 81 -0.28 4.32 17.82
C SER A 81 -1.48 5.14 17.33
N ALA A 82 -2.58 4.47 16.99
CA ALA A 82 -3.89 5.11 16.89
C ALA A 82 -5.08 4.15 17.09
N ARG A 83 -4.87 2.92 17.56
CA ARG A 83 -5.95 2.07 18.09
C ARG A 83 -5.73 1.83 19.58
N SER A 84 -6.39 2.65 20.37
CA SER A 84 -6.44 2.59 21.82
C SER A 84 -7.22 1.37 22.34
N SER A 85 -6.77 0.89 23.50
CA SER A 85 -7.46 0.05 24.50
C SER A 85 -7.81 -1.41 24.17
N CYS A 86 -6.79 -2.28 24.05
CA CYS A 86 -6.91 -3.58 24.72
C CYS A 86 -6.13 -3.45 26.03
N ILE A 87 -6.84 -3.40 27.16
CA ILE A 87 -6.25 -3.40 28.49
C ILE A 87 -5.50 -4.73 28.64
N LYS A 88 -4.18 -4.68 28.84
CA LYS A 88 -3.42 -5.83 29.33
C LYS A 88 -3.77 -6.04 30.81
N VAL A 89 -4.90 -6.71 31.08
CA VAL A 89 -5.21 -7.18 32.44
C VAL A 89 -4.27 -8.35 32.73
N GLY A 90 -3.29 -8.13 33.60
CA GLY A 90 -2.48 -9.20 34.16
C GLY A 90 -3.35 -10.09 35.05
N ALA A 91 -3.38 -11.40 34.76
CA ALA A 91 -4.00 -12.37 35.64
C ALA A 91 -3.07 -12.63 36.83
N PHE A 92 -3.34 -12.03 37.99
CA PHE A 92 -2.71 -12.47 39.24
C PHE A 92 -3.63 -13.52 39.88
N LEU A 93 -3.28 -14.79 39.72
CA LEU A 93 -3.94 -15.88 40.44
C LEU A 93 -3.20 -16.07 41.77
N VAL A 94 -3.77 -15.60 42.88
CA VAL A 94 -3.25 -15.85 44.23
C VAL A 94 -3.92 -17.10 44.78
N ILE A 95 -3.18 -18.22 44.84
CA ILE A 95 -3.61 -19.43 45.55
C ILE A 95 -3.18 -19.28 47.00
N LYS A 96 -4.16 -19.25 47.92
CA LYS A 96 -3.91 -19.35 49.37
C LYS A 96 -3.99 -20.83 49.76
N LYS A 97 -2.96 -21.31 50.45
CA LYS A 97 -2.88 -22.69 50.99
C LYS A 97 -3.93 -22.95 52.06
#